data_AF-A0A924J4N1-F1
#
_entry.id   AF-A0A924J4N1-F1
#
_cell.length_a   1.000
_cell.length_b   1.000
_cell.length_c   1.000
_cell.angle_alpha   90.00
_cell.angle_beta   90.00
_cell.angle_gamma   90.00
#
_symmetry.space_group_name_H-M   'P 1'
#
loop_
_entity.id
_entity.type
_entity.pdbx_description
1 polymer ?
#
loop_
_entity_poly.entity_id
_entity_poly.type
_entity_poly.pdbx_seq_one_letter_code
_entity_poly.pdbx_strand_id
1 'polypeptide(L)'
;MFSSHAQAVAARPVVVASKPFGESYLLAEMFAQLLERSGRTVQRRMGLGATEVAFTAIRTGAVDVYPEYVGTGLVAILSDTVTPAMRADPRAAFAHVASRSLQRFGVHWLPPLGFQNGYAIAVRRETAAKYRLRTLGDLAASPARLVAGFTADFIGRD
;
A
#
# COMPACT_ATOMS: atom_id res chain seq x y z
N MET A 1 -27.28 -25.50 43.04
CA MET A 1 -26.07 -24.71 42.71
C MET A 1 -25.81 -24.90 41.23
N PHE A 2 -26.40 -24.06 40.36
CA PHE A 2 -26.25 -24.18 38.91
C PHE A 2 -25.17 -23.19 38.47
N SER A 3 -23.97 -23.71 38.16
CA SER A 3 -22.89 -22.89 37.61
C SER A 3 -23.08 -22.77 36.10
N SER A 4 -23.64 -21.63 35.67
CA SER A 4 -23.73 -21.26 34.26
C SER A 4 -22.32 -21.04 33.72
N HIS A 5 -21.83 -21.98 32.91
CA HIS A 5 -20.68 -21.75 32.05
C HIS A 5 -21.19 -21.03 30.81
N ALA A 6 -21.19 -19.70 30.83
CA ALA A 6 -21.24 -18.93 29.60
C ALA A 6 -19.99 -19.31 28.78
N GLN A 7 -20.17 -20.14 27.75
CA GLN A 7 -19.15 -20.31 26.72
C GLN A 7 -18.88 -18.94 26.13
N ALA A 8 -17.72 -18.36 26.45
CA ALA A 8 -17.23 -17.19 25.75
C ALA A 8 -17.13 -17.56 24.26
N VAL A 9 -17.92 -16.91 23.42
CA VAL A 9 -17.78 -17.02 21.96
C VAL A 9 -16.37 -16.53 21.65
N ALA A 10 -15.47 -17.46 21.31
CA ALA A 10 -14.12 -17.11 20.92
C ALA A 10 -14.21 -16.20 19.69
N ALA A 11 -13.70 -14.96 19.82
CA ALA A 11 -13.68 -14.01 18.72
C ALA A 11 -12.92 -14.64 17.54
N ARG A 12 -13.51 -14.60 16.34
CA ARG A 12 -12.84 -15.12 15.14
C ARG A 12 -11.50 -14.40 14.95
N PRO A 13 -10.44 -15.10 14.51
CA PRO A 13 -9.17 -14.46 14.19
C PRO A 13 -9.35 -13.37 13.13
N VAL A 14 -8.58 -12.29 13.26
CA VAL A 14 -8.46 -11.26 12.24
C VAL A 14 -7.59 -11.81 11.11
N VAL A 15 -8.10 -11.81 9.89
CA VAL A 15 -7.38 -12.30 8.71
C VAL A 15 -6.57 -11.17 8.09
N VAL A 16 -5.24 -11.24 8.24
CA VAL A 16 -4.29 -10.29 7.67
C VAL A 16 -3.68 -10.88 6.41
N ALA A 17 -3.71 -10.16 5.30
CA ALA A 17 -3.17 -10.63 4.02
C ALA A 17 -2.14 -9.67 3.41
N SER A 18 -1.46 -10.15 2.37
CA SER A 18 -0.52 -9.38 1.56
C SER A 18 -0.64 -9.71 0.07
N LYS A 19 -0.11 -8.81 -0.76
CA LYS A 19 0.23 -9.07 -2.17
C LYS A 19 1.58 -9.79 -2.25
N PRO A 20 1.91 -10.47 -3.36
CA PRO A 20 3.09 -11.32 -3.46
C PRO A 20 4.38 -10.54 -3.78
N PHE A 21 4.70 -9.51 -2.99
CA PHE A 21 5.96 -8.77 -3.11
C PHE A 21 6.49 -8.30 -1.76
N GLY A 22 7.81 -8.06 -1.69
CA GLY A 22 8.58 -7.90 -0.43
C GLY A 22 7.98 -6.91 0.56
N GLU A 23 7.72 -5.67 0.15
CA GLU A 23 7.15 -4.64 1.04
C GLU A 23 5.76 -5.02 1.55
N SER A 24 4.90 -5.62 0.71
CA SER A 24 3.56 -6.04 1.14
C SER A 24 3.62 -7.14 2.20
N TYR A 25 4.55 -8.10 2.08
CA TYR A 25 4.79 -9.11 3.12
C TYR A 25 5.22 -8.49 4.44
N LEU A 26 6.18 -7.56 4.38
CA LEU A 26 6.71 -6.88 5.57
C LEU A 26 5.60 -6.10 6.29
N LEU A 27 4.83 -5.29 5.56
CA LEU A 27 3.77 -4.47 6.14
C LEU A 27 2.63 -5.32 6.73
N ALA A 28 2.23 -6.39 6.04
CA ALA A 28 1.21 -7.30 6.55
C ALA A 28 1.67 -8.00 7.83
N GLU A 29 2.94 -8.40 7.92
CA GLU A 29 3.49 -8.98 9.15
C GLU A 29 3.52 -7.96 10.30
N MET A 30 3.88 -6.71 10.03
CA MET A 30 3.81 -5.63 11.02
C MET A 30 2.38 -5.42 11.53
N PHE A 31 1.37 -5.47 10.65
CA PHE A 31 -0.03 -5.36 11.03
C PHE A 31 -0.46 -6.52 11.92
N ALA A 32 -0.09 -7.75 11.57
CA ALA A 32 -0.38 -8.94 12.35
C ALA A 32 0.19 -8.84 13.78
N GLN A 33 1.47 -8.47 13.90
CA GLN A 33 2.10 -8.31 15.21
C GLN A 33 1.47 -7.20 16.04
N LEU A 34 1.06 -6.09 15.43
CA LEU A 34 0.38 -5.01 16.13
C LEU A 34 -0.98 -5.46 16.67
N LEU A 35 -1.75 -6.21 15.87
CA LEU A 35 -3.03 -6.78 16.28
C LEU A 35 -2.85 -7.82 17.40
N GLU A 36 -1.85 -8.68 17.31
CA GLU A 36 -1.51 -9.66 18.35
C GLU A 36 -1.12 -8.99 19.66
N ARG A 37 -0.31 -7.93 19.61
CA ARG A 37 0.03 -7.12 20.79
C ARG A 37 -1.18 -6.43 21.44
N SER A 38 -2.25 -6.23 20.67
CA SER A 38 -3.52 -5.70 21.18
C SER A 38 -4.45 -6.79 21.76
N GLY A 39 -4.00 -8.04 21.83
CA GLY A 39 -4.75 -9.18 22.37
C GLY A 39 -5.69 -9.85 21.36
N ARG A 40 -5.57 -9.54 20.06
CA ARG A 40 -6.35 -10.18 19.00
C ARG A 40 -5.63 -11.42 18.48
N THR A 41 -6.39 -12.46 18.18
CA THR A 41 -5.90 -13.59 17.39
C THR A 41 -5.83 -13.20 15.93
N VAL A 42 -4.77 -13.61 15.22
CA VAL A 42 -4.54 -13.28 13.82
C VAL A 42 -4.33 -14.54 13.00
N GLN A 43 -4.99 -14.60 11.84
CA GLN A 43 -4.68 -15.55 10.77
C GLN A 43 -3.94 -14.79 9.65
N ARG A 44 -2.72 -15.24 9.32
CA ARG A 44 -1.94 -14.68 8.21
C ARG A 44 -2.30 -15.40 6.91
N ARG A 45 -2.59 -14.66 5.84
CA ARG A 45 -2.83 -15.14 4.46
C ARG A 45 -1.97 -14.35 3.48
N MET A 46 -0.67 -14.59 3.56
CA MET A 46 0.33 -13.87 2.78
C MET A 46 0.31 -14.28 1.31
N GLY A 47 0.63 -13.34 0.41
CA GLY A 47 0.83 -13.63 -1.00
C GLY A 47 -0.45 -14.02 -1.76
N LEU A 48 -1.60 -13.44 -1.38
CA LEU A 48 -2.92 -13.82 -1.87
C LEU A 48 -3.07 -13.68 -3.40
N GLY A 49 -2.38 -12.69 -3.98
CA GLY A 49 -2.41 -12.36 -5.40
C GLY A 49 -2.25 -10.86 -5.64
N ALA A 50 -2.39 -10.45 -6.90
CA ALA A 50 -2.36 -9.04 -7.27
C ALA A 50 -3.58 -8.26 -6.72
N THR A 51 -3.66 -6.98 -7.04
CA THR A 51 -4.69 -6.04 -6.55
C THR A 51 -6.12 -6.58 -6.62
N GLU A 52 -6.55 -7.12 -7.75
CA GLU A 52 -7.93 -7.60 -7.91
C GLU A 52 -8.29 -8.74 -6.97
N VAL A 53 -7.35 -9.67 -6.74
CA VAL A 53 -7.55 -10.83 -5.86
C VAL A 53 -7.61 -10.38 -4.40
N ALA A 54 -6.67 -9.54 -3.98
CA ALA A 54 -6.64 -8.97 -2.63
C ALA A 54 -7.89 -8.10 -2.35
N PHE A 55 -8.29 -7.27 -3.32
CA PHE A 55 -9.46 -6.41 -3.18
C PHE A 55 -10.77 -7.21 -3.17
N THR A 56 -10.87 -8.27 -3.97
CA THR A 56 -12.02 -9.18 -3.91
C THR A 56 -12.12 -9.84 -2.53
N ALA A 57 -11.00 -10.28 -1.97
CA ALA A 57 -10.99 -10.95 -0.67
C ALA A 57 -11.40 -10.03 0.49
N ILE A 58 -11.02 -8.75 0.49
CA ILE A 58 -11.51 -7.81 1.51
C ILE A 58 -13.01 -7.54 1.34
N ARG A 59 -13.49 -7.43 0.10
CA ARG A 59 -14.91 -7.15 -0.19
C ARG A 59 -15.83 -8.32 0.18
N THR A 60 -15.34 -9.55 0.09
CA THR A 60 -16.11 -10.75 0.47
C THR A 60 -15.94 -11.14 1.94
N GLY A 61 -15.11 -10.42 2.71
CA GLY A 61 -14.81 -10.74 4.11
C GLY A 61 -13.88 -11.96 4.28
N ALA A 62 -13.26 -12.44 3.21
CA ALA A 62 -12.24 -13.49 3.28
C ALA A 62 -10.90 -12.99 3.85
N VAL A 63 -10.69 -11.67 3.85
CA VAL A 63 -9.58 -10.93 4.46
C VAL A 63 -10.16 -9.74 5.20
N ASP A 64 -9.62 -9.42 6.38
CA ASP A 64 -10.05 -8.28 7.17
C ASP A 64 -9.17 -7.04 6.94
N VAL A 65 -7.88 -7.24 6.70
CA VAL A 65 -6.93 -6.14 6.45
C VAL A 65 -5.76 -6.59 5.57
N TYR A 66 -5.34 -5.70 4.66
CA TYR A 66 -4.12 -5.84 3.89
C TYR A 66 -3.56 -4.45 3.55
N PRO A 67 -2.25 -4.32 3.29
CA PRO A 67 -1.66 -3.05 2.85
C PRO A 67 -2.01 -2.77 1.38
N GLU A 68 -2.52 -1.57 1.11
CA GLU A 68 -2.85 -1.07 -0.23
C GLU A 68 -2.34 0.36 -0.45
N TYR A 69 -2.09 0.70 -1.71
CA TYR A 69 -1.52 1.98 -2.14
C TYR A 69 -2.60 2.88 -2.72
N VAL A 70 -2.59 4.15 -2.32
CA VAL A 70 -3.61 5.12 -2.73
C VAL A 70 -3.72 5.23 -4.26
N GLY A 71 -2.58 5.28 -4.97
CA GLY A 71 -2.57 5.33 -6.44
C GLY A 71 -3.19 4.09 -7.09
N THR A 72 -2.90 2.90 -6.55
CA THR A 72 -3.53 1.65 -6.98
C THR A 72 -5.03 1.63 -6.66
N GLY A 73 -5.43 2.11 -5.49
CA GLY A 73 -6.84 2.29 -5.12
C GLY A 73 -7.59 3.20 -6.08
N LEU A 74 -6.97 4.30 -6.49
CA LEU A 74 -7.56 5.24 -7.44
C LEU A 74 -7.72 4.64 -8.83
N VAL A 75 -6.65 4.08 -9.40
CA VAL A 75 -6.64 3.67 -10.81
C VAL A 75 -7.17 2.25 -11.00
N ALA A 76 -6.67 1.27 -10.24
CA ALA A 76 -7.00 -0.13 -10.46
C ALA A 76 -8.30 -0.58 -9.76
N ILE A 77 -8.63 0.01 -8.61
CA ILE A 77 -9.84 -0.38 -7.85
C ILE A 77 -11.04 0.50 -8.22
N LEU A 78 -10.86 1.82 -8.27
CA LEU A 78 -11.95 2.74 -8.56
C LEU A 78 -12.15 3.00 -10.06
N SER A 79 -11.13 2.73 -10.89
CA SER A 79 -11.09 3.10 -12.31
C SER A 79 -11.22 4.60 -12.54
N ASP A 80 -10.73 5.40 -11.59
CA ASP A 80 -10.74 6.86 -11.65
C ASP A 80 -9.40 7.39 -12.20
N THR A 81 -9.40 8.64 -12.66
CA THR A 81 -8.22 9.33 -13.18
C THR A 81 -7.58 10.23 -12.14
N VAL A 82 -6.26 10.41 -12.24
CA VAL A 82 -5.52 11.33 -11.36
C VAL A 82 -5.78 12.77 -11.78
N THR A 83 -6.43 13.54 -10.91
CA THR A 83 -6.65 14.98 -11.13
C THR A 83 -5.41 15.81 -10.79
N PRO A 84 -5.29 17.06 -11.29
CA PRO A 84 -4.21 17.97 -10.89
C PRO A 84 -4.12 18.19 -9.37
N ALA A 85 -5.27 18.29 -8.69
CA ALA A 85 -5.31 18.44 -7.24
C ALA A 85 -4.73 17.22 -6.52
N MET A 86 -5.03 16.01 -7.00
CA MET A 86 -4.48 14.76 -6.46
C MET A 86 -2.99 14.59 -6.74
N ARG A 87 -2.48 15.10 -7.86
CA ARG A 87 -1.04 15.15 -8.13
C ARG A 87 -0.32 16.12 -7.20
N ALA A 88 -0.94 17.25 -6.89
CA ALA A 88 -0.36 18.27 -6.04
C ALA A 88 -0.39 17.91 -4.54
N ASP A 89 -1.42 17.18 -4.09
CA ASP A 89 -1.59 16.80 -2.69
C ASP A 89 -2.00 15.31 -2.54
N PRO A 90 -1.10 14.47 -2.00
CA PRO A 90 -1.42 13.07 -1.68
C PRO A 90 -2.62 12.90 -0.74
N ARG A 91 -2.92 13.89 0.11
CA ARG A 91 -4.08 13.84 1.02
C ARG A 91 -5.40 13.92 0.25
N ALA A 92 -5.45 14.71 -0.83
CA ALA A 92 -6.61 14.78 -1.70
C ALA A 92 -6.89 13.43 -2.38
N ALA A 93 -5.84 12.77 -2.88
CA ALA A 93 -5.96 11.42 -3.44
C ALA A 93 -6.46 10.41 -2.39
N PHE A 94 -5.89 10.43 -1.19
CA PHE A 94 -6.31 9.55 -0.10
C PHE A 94 -7.78 9.78 0.28
N ALA A 95 -8.19 11.04 0.51
CA ALA A 95 -9.55 11.37 0.90
C ALA A 95 -10.58 10.91 -0.13
N HIS A 96 -10.27 11.09 -1.42
CA HIS A 96 -11.11 10.60 -2.52
C HIS A 96 -11.23 9.07 -2.49
N VAL A 97 -10.09 8.37 -2.44
CA VAL A 97 -10.08 6.90 -2.44
C VAL A 97 -10.81 6.33 -1.23
N ALA A 98 -10.58 6.88 -0.03
CA ALA A 98 -11.24 6.45 1.20
C ALA A 98 -12.76 6.66 1.12
N SER A 99 -13.21 7.85 0.71
CA SER A 99 -14.63 8.17 0.58
C SER A 99 -15.33 7.27 -0.44
N ARG A 100 -14.73 7.11 -1.63
CA ARG A 100 -15.32 6.34 -2.72
C ARG A 100 -15.33 4.84 -2.42
N SER A 101 -14.27 4.33 -1.78
CA SER A 101 -14.19 2.92 -1.38
C SER A 101 -15.24 2.58 -0.32
N LEU A 102 -15.45 3.47 0.65
CA LEU A 102 -16.49 3.30 1.65
C LEU A 102 -17.88 3.32 1.00
N GLN A 103 -18.17 4.32 0.17
CA GLN A 103 -19.48 4.47 -0.49
C GLN A 103 -19.82 3.31 -1.44
N ARG A 104 -18.85 2.83 -2.22
CA ARG A 104 -19.09 1.83 -3.27
C ARG A 104 -19.00 0.40 -2.76
N PHE A 105 -18.17 0.15 -1.75
CA PHE A 105 -17.78 -1.22 -1.39
C PHE A 105 -17.86 -1.50 0.11
N GLY A 106 -18.15 -0.50 0.96
CA GLY A 106 -18.10 -0.67 2.40
C GLY A 106 -16.70 -0.93 2.95
N VAL A 107 -15.65 -0.62 2.17
CA VAL A 107 -14.25 -0.87 2.55
C VAL A 107 -13.64 0.40 3.12
N HIS A 108 -13.15 0.31 4.36
CA HIS A 108 -12.48 1.41 5.04
C HIS A 108 -11.00 1.46 4.69
N TRP A 109 -10.53 2.68 4.41
CA TRP A 109 -9.10 2.98 4.32
C TRP A 109 -8.65 3.64 5.61
N LEU A 110 -7.61 3.07 6.23
CA LEU A 110 -6.98 3.63 7.43
C LEU A 110 -6.02 4.77 7.05
N PRO A 111 -5.63 5.63 8.02
CA PRO A 111 -4.64 6.67 7.77
C PRO A 111 -3.36 6.12 7.11
N PRO A 112 -2.76 6.82 6.13
CA PRO A 112 -1.56 6.37 5.45
C PRO A 112 -0.37 6.16 6.41
N LEU A 113 0.51 5.21 6.08
CA LEU A 113 1.67 4.86 6.88
C LEU A 113 2.82 5.89 6.84
N GLY A 114 2.69 6.96 6.07
CA GLY A 114 3.65 8.08 6.04
C GLY A 114 4.82 7.91 5.07
N PHE A 115 4.79 6.93 4.16
CA PHE A 115 5.77 6.79 3.09
C PHE A 115 5.11 6.78 1.70
N GLN A 116 5.91 6.98 0.67
CA GLN A 116 5.49 6.89 -0.73
C GLN A 116 6.33 5.84 -1.45
N ASN A 117 5.66 4.91 -2.12
CA ASN A 117 6.27 3.90 -2.98
C ASN A 117 5.92 4.22 -4.44
N GLY A 118 6.51 5.31 -4.95
CA GLY A 118 6.36 5.74 -6.33
C GLY A 118 7.63 5.44 -7.14
N TYR A 119 7.50 5.44 -8.47
CA TYR A 119 8.67 5.35 -9.35
C TYR A 119 9.66 6.48 -9.08
N ALA A 120 10.94 6.12 -9.02
CA ALA A 120 12.04 7.04 -8.79
C ALA A 120 13.25 6.63 -9.62
N ILE A 121 14.14 7.59 -9.89
CA ILE A 121 15.46 7.32 -10.44
C ILE A 121 16.46 7.37 -9.28
N ALA A 122 17.18 6.27 -9.07
CA ALA A 122 18.24 6.20 -8.08
C ALA A 122 19.61 6.35 -8.75
N VAL A 123 20.50 7.08 -8.09
CA VAL A 123 21.93 7.20 -8.46
C VAL A 123 22.79 6.71 -7.30
N ARG A 124 24.05 6.35 -7.59
CA ARG A 124 25.00 6.02 -6.51
C ARG A 124 25.22 7.21 -5.60
N ARG A 125 25.47 6.96 -4.31
CA ARG A 125 25.63 8.01 -3.30
C ARG A 125 26.79 8.95 -3.63
N GLU A 126 27.90 8.41 -4.09
CA GLU A 126 29.08 9.16 -4.53
C GLU A 126 28.78 10.06 -5.74
N THR A 127 27.96 9.60 -6.69
CA THR A 127 27.50 10.41 -7.83
C THR A 127 26.61 11.55 -7.36
N ALA A 128 25.65 11.27 -6.47
CA ALA A 128 24.79 12.30 -5.89
C ALA A 128 25.61 13.37 -5.15
N ALA A 129 26.61 12.96 -4.37
CA ALA A 129 27.49 13.90 -3.66
C ALA A 129 28.35 14.74 -4.63
N LYS A 130 28.98 14.09 -5.62
CA LYS A 130 29.86 14.76 -6.61
C LYS A 130 29.14 15.82 -7.43
N TYR A 131 27.92 15.51 -7.87
CA TYR A 131 27.13 16.39 -8.74
C TYR A 131 26.01 17.14 -7.99
N ARG A 132 25.97 17.05 -6.65
CA ARG A 132 24.98 17.70 -5.78
C ARG A 132 23.52 17.38 -6.16
N LEU A 133 23.24 16.12 -6.49
CA LEU A 133 21.92 15.68 -6.96
C LEU A 133 21.01 15.36 -5.77
N ARG A 134 19.86 16.02 -5.69
CA ARG A 134 18.79 15.73 -4.72
C ARG A 134 17.43 15.49 -5.36
N THR A 135 17.20 16.10 -6.52
CA THR A 135 15.93 16.06 -7.26
C THR A 135 16.13 15.61 -8.70
N LEU A 136 15.03 15.26 -9.39
CA LEU A 136 15.07 15.02 -10.83
C LEU A 136 15.47 16.27 -11.62
N GLY A 137 15.15 17.47 -11.12
CA GLY A 137 15.59 18.74 -11.70
C GLY A 137 17.11 18.91 -11.64
N ASP A 138 17.73 18.56 -10.50
CA ASP A 138 19.19 18.59 -10.38
C ASP A 138 19.85 17.61 -11.36
N LEU A 139 19.27 16.42 -11.50
CA LEU A 139 19.74 15.41 -12.44
C LEU A 139 19.62 15.89 -13.89
N ALA A 140 18.51 16.53 -14.26
CA ALA A 140 18.28 17.06 -15.61
C ALA A 140 19.20 18.24 -15.95
N ALA A 141 19.52 19.10 -14.98
CA ALA A 141 20.40 20.25 -15.14
C ALA A 141 21.90 19.89 -15.00
N SER A 142 22.22 18.67 -14.58
CA SER A 142 23.59 18.26 -14.30
C SER A 142 24.42 18.09 -15.58
N PRO A 143 25.70 18.49 -15.59
CA PRO A 143 26.62 18.20 -16.70
C PRO A 143 27.09 16.73 -16.71
N ALA A 144 26.62 15.91 -15.78
CA ALA A 144 27.06 14.52 -15.64
C ALA A 144 26.67 13.68 -16.86
N ARG A 145 27.66 13.02 -17.47
CA ARG A 145 27.41 11.96 -18.47
C ARG A 145 27.22 10.64 -17.74
N LEU A 146 25.95 10.28 -17.50
CA LEU A 146 25.56 9.06 -16.81
C LEU A 146 24.98 8.05 -17.80
N VAL A 147 25.21 6.76 -17.53
CA VAL A 147 24.54 5.67 -18.24
C VAL A 147 23.40 5.19 -17.36
N ALA A 148 22.19 5.23 -17.90
CA ALA A 148 21.00 4.77 -17.19
C ALA A 148 20.74 3.28 -17.47
N GLY A 149 20.36 2.54 -16.44
CA GLY A 149 19.82 1.19 -16.55
C GLY A 149 18.35 1.21 -16.15
N PHE A 150 17.46 1.13 -17.12
CA PHE A 150 16.01 1.09 -16.91
C PHE A 150 15.44 -0.20 -17.49
N THR A 151 14.33 -0.68 -16.92
CA THR A 151 13.56 -1.77 -17.52
C THR A 151 12.72 -1.23 -18.69
N ALA A 152 12.33 -2.10 -19.63
CA ALA A 152 11.45 -1.72 -20.74
C ALA A 152 10.14 -1.10 -20.24
N ASP A 153 9.54 -1.68 -19.19
CA ASP A 153 8.30 -1.19 -18.56
C ASP A 153 8.43 0.17 -17.88
N PHE A 154 9.65 0.58 -17.55
CA PHE A 154 9.91 1.92 -17.02
C PHE A 154 10.05 2.94 -18.16
N ILE A 155 10.69 2.54 -19.26
CA ILE A 155 10.90 3.39 -20.44
C ILE A 155 9.60 3.63 -21.19
N GLY A 156 8.73 2.62 -21.31
CA GLY A 156 7.46 2.70 -22.04
C GLY A 156 6.32 3.37 -21.27
N ARG A 157 6.61 4.18 -20.24
CA ARG A 157 5.59 4.94 -19.50
C ARG A 157 5.46 6.33 -20.11
N ASP A 158 4.24 6.68 -20.50
CA ASP A 158 3.84 8.05 -20.89
C ASP A 158 3.35 8.87 -19.68
#